data_AF-A0A850C113-F1
#
_entry.id   AF-A0A850C113-F1
#
_cell.length_a   1.000
_cell.length_b   1.000
_cell.length_c   1.000
_cell.angle_alpha   90.00
_cell.angle_beta   90.00
_cell.angle_gamma   90.00
#
_symmetry.space_group_name_H-M   'P 1'
#
loop_
_entity.id
_entity.type
_entity.pdbx_description
1 polymer ?
#
loop_
_entity_poly.entity_id
_entity_poly.type
_entity_poly.pdbx_seq_one_letter_code
_entity_poly.pdbx_strand_id
1 'polypeptide(L)'
;LYQGMLEEAVRKLSRASDSGHGGVVPLLSAMPVEFLRHQTLPLPFPDSSFDVVCALEVLELFPNMDEPLAEFSRVLRPGGILLTSRGTEASGRRAKVKSADAFASLLEANAFANVQIVGWWKLFDRVIAVKRGNSDPVKKRALRDVLKCSNCGNIQWDETSHSLKCVSCGNALTVTETGVVLN
;
A
#
# COMPACT_ATOMS: atom_id res chain seq x y z
N LEU A 1 12.53 5.54 -7.68
CA LEU A 1 12.76 5.46 -6.21
C LEU A 1 14.13 4.82 -5.95
N TYR A 2 15.01 5.54 -5.24
CA TYR A 2 16.40 5.18 -4.96
C TYR A 2 16.47 4.05 -3.91
N GLN A 3 17.37 3.08 -4.11
CA GLN A 3 17.60 1.91 -3.25
C GLN A 3 17.74 2.25 -1.74
N GLY A 4 18.33 3.40 -1.41
CA GLY A 4 18.55 3.82 -0.02
C GLY A 4 17.30 4.06 0.82
N MET A 5 16.12 4.30 0.22
CA MET A 5 14.89 4.50 1.01
C MET A 5 14.34 3.19 1.59
N LEU A 6 14.47 2.08 0.84
CA LEU A 6 14.01 0.76 1.30
C LEU A 6 14.91 0.25 2.42
N GLU A 7 16.22 0.39 2.23
CA GLU A 7 17.25 0.09 3.23
C GLU A 7 17.01 0.87 4.53
N GLU A 8 16.67 2.16 4.43
CA GLU A 8 16.39 2.99 5.60
C GLU A 8 15.11 2.57 6.33
N ALA A 9 14.05 2.22 5.60
CA ALA A 9 12.80 1.75 6.19
C ALA A 9 13.00 0.43 6.96
N VAL A 10 13.71 -0.53 6.35
CA VAL A 10 14.07 -1.81 6.97
C VAL A 10 14.87 -1.55 8.25
N ARG A 11 15.90 -0.69 8.19
CA ARG A 11 16.73 -0.32 9.34
C ARG A 11 15.93 0.25 10.51
N LYS A 12 14.95 1.12 10.25
CA LYS A 12 14.09 1.72 11.29
C LYS A 12 13.22 0.68 11.99
N LEU A 13 12.65 -0.25 11.24
CA LEU A 13 11.80 -1.31 11.81
C LEU A 13 12.61 -2.31 12.63
N SER A 14 13.80 -2.69 12.17
CA SER A 14 14.69 -3.56 12.94
C SER A 14 15.08 -2.93 14.29
N ARG A 15 15.39 -1.62 14.31
CA ARG A 15 15.77 -0.90 15.54
C ARG A 15 14.61 -0.72 16.54
N ALA A 16 13.38 -0.54 16.04
CA ALA A 16 12.19 -0.43 16.91
C ALA A 16 11.91 -1.71 17.70
N SER A 17 12.48 -2.84 17.26
CA SER A 17 12.40 -4.14 17.94
C SER A 17 13.41 -4.27 19.09
N ASP A 18 14.47 -3.44 19.11
CA ASP A 18 15.58 -3.51 20.08
C ASP A 18 15.49 -2.47 21.21
N SER A 19 14.76 -1.36 21.05
CA SER A 19 14.69 -0.31 22.08
C SER A 19 13.61 -0.60 23.12
N GLY A 20 13.93 -1.46 24.08
CA GLY A 20 13.23 -1.54 25.36
C GLY A 20 13.46 -0.28 26.19
N HIS A 21 12.50 0.64 26.21
CA HIS A 21 12.39 1.71 27.21
C HIS A 21 10.95 1.75 27.74
N GLY A 22 10.83 1.66 29.06
CA GLY A 22 9.61 1.30 29.79
C GLY A 22 8.40 2.21 29.58
N GLY A 23 7.25 1.57 29.35
CA GLY A 23 5.93 2.18 29.22
C GLY A 23 5.01 1.18 28.53
N VAL A 24 4.32 0.34 29.31
CA VAL A 24 3.64 -0.87 28.84
C VAL A 24 2.40 -0.54 28.00
N VAL A 25 2.55 -0.59 26.68
CA VAL A 25 1.59 -1.25 25.81
C VAL A 25 2.33 -2.48 25.31
N PRO A 26 1.84 -3.72 25.52
CA PRO A 26 2.46 -4.89 24.91
C PRO A 26 2.35 -4.70 23.41
N LEU A 27 3.44 -4.25 22.77
CA LEU A 27 3.57 -4.28 21.33
C LEU A 27 3.35 -5.73 20.95
N LEU A 28 2.20 -5.97 20.31
CA LEU A 28 1.91 -7.18 19.55
C LEU A 28 3.23 -7.71 18.98
N SER A 29 3.58 -8.94 19.33
CA SER A 29 4.69 -9.71 18.76
C SER A 29 4.99 -9.20 17.36
N ALA A 30 6.17 -8.59 17.19
CA ALA A 30 6.58 -7.77 16.05
C ALA A 30 5.92 -8.28 14.76
N MET A 31 4.86 -7.59 14.30
CA MET A 31 4.18 -8.03 13.09
C MET A 31 5.19 -7.92 11.95
N PRO A 32 5.51 -9.01 11.25
CA PRO A 32 6.51 -8.97 10.19
C PRO A 32 6.00 -8.04 9.10
N VAL A 33 6.77 -6.98 8.84
CA VAL A 33 6.55 -6.09 7.70
C VAL A 33 7.37 -6.64 6.54
N GLU A 34 6.69 -6.92 5.43
CA GLU A 34 7.34 -7.35 4.19
C GLU A 34 7.40 -6.18 3.22
N PHE A 35 8.53 -6.06 2.52
CA PHE A 35 8.79 -4.97 1.59
C PHE A 35 8.76 -5.46 0.14
N LEU A 36 8.16 -4.66 -0.73
CA LEU A 36 8.15 -4.87 -2.18
C LEU A 36 8.65 -3.61 -2.87
N ARG A 37 9.68 -3.75 -3.71
CA ARG A 37 10.10 -2.69 -4.62
C ARG A 37 9.36 -2.85 -5.95
N HIS A 38 8.45 -1.92 -6.21
CA HIS A 38 7.70 -1.81 -7.46
C HIS A 38 7.54 -0.33 -7.84
N GLN A 39 7.47 0.00 -9.13
CA GLN A 39 7.50 1.39 -9.60
C GLN A 39 6.35 1.79 -10.52
N THR A 40 5.53 0.82 -10.95
CA THR A 40 4.52 1.04 -11.97
C THR A 40 3.14 0.61 -11.49
N LEU A 41 2.11 1.08 -12.18
CA LEU A 41 0.77 0.51 -12.12
C LEU A 41 0.58 -0.41 -13.34
N PRO A 42 -0.25 -1.47 -13.22
CA PRO A 42 -0.93 -1.91 -12.00
C PRO A 42 0.04 -2.51 -10.96
N LEU A 43 -0.40 -2.55 -9.70
CA LEU A 43 0.26 -3.28 -8.63
C LEU A 43 0.16 -4.79 -8.89
N PRO A 44 1.17 -5.56 -8.50
CA PRO A 44 1.28 -6.99 -8.81
C PRO A 44 0.47 -7.86 -7.85
N PHE A 45 -0.76 -7.45 -7.55
CA PHE A 45 -1.66 -8.14 -6.61
C PHE A 45 -2.97 -8.52 -7.30
N PRO A 46 -3.60 -9.66 -6.96
CA PRO A 46 -4.97 -9.96 -7.37
C PRO A 46 -5.96 -8.91 -6.86
N ASP A 47 -7.15 -8.91 -7.46
CA ASP A 47 -8.26 -8.10 -6.97
C ASP A 47 -8.64 -8.53 -5.55
N SER A 48 -9.12 -7.59 -4.74
CA SER A 48 -9.64 -7.88 -3.39
C SER A 48 -8.66 -8.61 -2.47
N SER A 49 -7.36 -8.30 -2.58
CA SER A 49 -6.29 -8.93 -1.81
C SER A 49 -6.07 -8.33 -0.42
N PHE A 50 -6.56 -7.10 -0.17
CA PHE A 50 -6.28 -6.39 1.08
C PHE A 50 -7.55 -5.92 1.80
N ASP A 51 -7.50 -5.97 3.13
CA ASP A 51 -8.49 -5.39 4.02
C ASP A 51 -8.36 -3.86 4.12
N VAL A 52 -7.11 -3.37 4.08
CA VAL A 52 -6.77 -1.96 4.22
C VAL A 52 -5.65 -1.60 3.23
N VAL A 53 -5.78 -0.44 2.59
CA VAL A 53 -4.72 0.19 1.80
C VAL A 53 -4.38 1.53 2.44
N CYS A 54 -3.10 1.75 2.70
CA CYS A 54 -2.57 3.02 3.21
C CYS A 54 -1.71 3.67 2.13
N ALA A 55 -2.10 4.85 1.67
CA ALA A 55 -1.41 5.61 0.62
C ALA A 55 -1.30 7.08 1.00
N LEU A 56 -0.30 7.43 1.81
CA LEU A 56 -0.13 8.77 2.36
C LEU A 56 0.83 9.61 1.49
N GLU A 57 0.45 10.87 1.25
CA GLU A 57 1.22 11.93 0.59
C GLU A 57 1.72 11.59 -0.83
N VAL A 58 1.08 10.61 -1.47
CA VAL A 58 1.53 10.00 -2.74
C VAL A 58 0.64 10.36 -3.94
N LEU A 59 -0.66 10.60 -3.74
CA LEU A 59 -1.62 10.79 -4.84
C LEU A 59 -1.27 12.03 -5.70
N GLU A 60 -0.77 13.11 -5.08
CA GLU A 60 -0.37 14.31 -5.80
C GLU A 60 0.87 14.13 -6.68
N LEU A 61 1.61 13.01 -6.51
CA LEU A 61 2.77 12.68 -7.32
C LEU A 61 2.38 12.08 -8.68
N PHE A 62 1.14 11.59 -8.83
CA PHE A 62 0.67 11.02 -10.07
C PHE A 62 0.20 12.10 -11.06
N PRO A 63 0.36 11.88 -12.38
CA PRO A 63 -0.20 12.76 -13.41
C PRO A 63 -1.72 12.89 -13.26
N ASN A 64 -2.41 11.77 -13.01
CA ASN A 64 -3.82 11.71 -12.64
C ASN A 64 -3.99 10.85 -11.36
N MET A 65 -4.86 11.29 -10.45
CA MET A 65 -5.20 10.56 -9.23
C MET A 65 -6.20 9.42 -9.48
N ASP A 66 -6.96 9.42 -10.59
CA ASP A 66 -7.91 8.33 -10.89
C ASP A 66 -7.21 6.98 -11.05
N GLU A 67 -6.05 6.94 -11.73
CA GLU A 67 -5.32 5.71 -12.00
C GLU A 67 -4.88 4.96 -10.71
N PRO A 68 -4.17 5.61 -9.74
CA PRO A 68 -3.86 4.95 -8.47
C PRO A 68 -5.11 4.68 -7.61
N LEU A 69 -6.15 5.53 -7.66
CA LEU A 69 -7.39 5.29 -6.88
C LEU A 69 -8.17 4.08 -7.39
N ALA A 70 -8.28 3.92 -8.70
CA ALA A 70 -8.87 2.75 -9.33
C ALA A 70 -8.09 1.48 -8.95
N GLU A 71 -6.75 1.57 -8.92
CA GLU A 71 -5.92 0.46 -8.49
C GLU A 71 -6.09 0.12 -7.00
N PHE A 72 -6.12 1.13 -6.12
CA PHE A 72 -6.36 0.91 -4.69
C PHE A 72 -7.72 0.29 -4.44
N SER A 73 -8.74 0.75 -5.18
CA SER A 73 -10.06 0.14 -5.19
C SER A 73 -9.98 -1.31 -5.67
N ARG A 74 -9.29 -1.61 -6.78
CA ARG A 74 -9.14 -2.97 -7.30
C ARG A 74 -8.56 -3.94 -6.27
N VAL A 75 -7.46 -3.58 -5.62
CA VAL A 75 -6.77 -4.45 -4.66
C VAL A 75 -7.45 -4.52 -3.29
N LEU A 76 -8.28 -3.54 -2.93
CA LEU A 76 -9.13 -3.62 -1.74
C LEU A 76 -10.27 -4.60 -1.93
N ARG A 77 -10.59 -5.40 -0.90
CA ARG A 77 -11.85 -6.14 -0.88
C ARG A 77 -13.04 -5.17 -0.79
N PRO A 78 -14.24 -5.54 -1.29
CA PRO A 78 -15.46 -4.79 -0.98
C PRO A 78 -15.64 -4.62 0.53
N GLY A 79 -15.92 -3.39 0.99
CA GLY A 79 -15.96 -3.04 2.41
C GLY A 79 -14.58 -2.84 3.07
N GLY A 80 -13.49 -2.92 2.30
CA GLY A 80 -12.14 -2.59 2.75
C GLY A 80 -11.92 -1.08 2.88
N ILE A 81 -10.89 -0.69 3.61
CA ILE A 81 -10.64 0.70 4.00
C ILE A 81 -9.46 1.29 3.23
N LEU A 82 -9.65 2.48 2.65
CA LEU A 82 -8.56 3.33 2.18
C LEU A 82 -8.24 4.37 3.24
N LEU A 83 -6.98 4.41 3.70
CA LEU A 83 -6.40 5.51 4.45
C LEU A 83 -5.45 6.28 3.53
N THR A 84 -5.77 7.53 3.22
CA THR A 84 -4.96 8.39 2.36
C THR A 84 -4.90 9.81 2.92
N SER A 85 -4.33 10.73 2.16
CA SER A 85 -4.21 12.13 2.51
C SER A 85 -4.63 13.02 1.34
N ARG A 86 -5.16 14.20 1.67
CA ARG A 86 -5.42 15.27 0.71
C ARG A 86 -4.48 16.42 1.01
N GLY A 87 -3.65 16.82 0.04
CA GLY A 87 -2.84 18.04 0.14
C GLY A 87 -3.71 19.27 0.34
N THR A 88 -3.27 20.15 1.25
CA THR A 88 -3.87 21.48 1.45
C THR A 88 -3.13 22.52 0.59
N GLU A 89 -3.66 23.74 0.52
CA GLU A 89 -2.97 24.87 -0.13
C GLU A 89 -1.57 25.13 0.45
N ALA A 90 -1.35 24.80 1.72
CA ALA A 90 -0.07 24.96 2.38
C ALA A 90 1.00 23.94 1.93
N SER A 91 0.60 22.86 1.23
CA SER A 91 1.52 21.83 0.71
C SER A 91 2.50 22.35 -0.35
N GLY A 92 2.23 23.51 -0.96
CA GLY A 92 3.00 24.03 -2.09
C GLY A 92 2.72 23.32 -3.41
N ARG A 93 1.89 22.26 -3.43
CA ARG A 93 1.51 21.50 -4.64
C ARG A 93 0.21 22.03 -5.26
N ARG A 94 0.05 23.36 -5.35
CA ARG A 94 -1.23 24.03 -5.66
C ARG A 94 -1.98 23.45 -6.86
N ALA A 95 -1.28 23.13 -7.95
CA ALA A 95 -1.88 22.55 -9.17
C ALA A 95 -2.56 21.17 -8.96
N LYS A 96 -2.26 20.49 -7.84
CA LYS A 96 -2.79 19.17 -7.48
C LYS A 96 -3.73 19.23 -6.27
N VAL A 97 -3.85 20.39 -5.62
CA VAL A 97 -4.78 20.57 -4.50
C VAL A 97 -6.20 20.58 -5.06
N LYS A 98 -7.03 19.67 -4.57
CA LYS A 98 -8.48 19.61 -4.84
C LYS A 98 -9.21 20.07 -3.59
N SER A 99 -10.34 20.78 -3.70
CA SER A 99 -11.20 21.06 -2.54
C SER A 99 -11.65 19.75 -1.86
N ALA A 100 -12.10 19.81 -0.62
CA ALA A 100 -12.60 18.62 0.09
C ALA A 100 -13.73 17.93 -0.72
N ASP A 101 -14.68 18.70 -1.24
CA ASP A 101 -15.78 18.18 -2.06
C ASP A 101 -15.27 17.56 -3.36
N ALA A 102 -14.38 18.24 -4.08
CA ALA A 102 -13.83 17.69 -5.32
C ALA A 102 -13.01 16.41 -5.10
N PHE A 103 -12.33 16.32 -3.95
CA PHE A 103 -11.59 15.12 -3.56
C PHE A 103 -12.54 13.99 -3.14
N ALA A 104 -13.63 14.29 -2.43
CA ALA A 104 -14.66 13.33 -2.08
C ALA A 104 -15.35 12.78 -3.33
N SER A 105 -15.76 13.63 -4.28
CA SER A 105 -16.35 13.20 -5.56
C SER A 105 -15.40 12.31 -6.36
N LEU A 106 -14.10 12.61 -6.35
CA LEU A 106 -13.09 11.77 -7.00
C LEU A 106 -13.01 10.38 -6.36
N LEU A 107 -13.04 10.29 -5.03
CA LEU A 107 -13.09 9.01 -4.33
C LEU A 107 -14.37 8.25 -4.66
N GLU A 108 -15.52 8.93 -4.69
CA GLU A 108 -16.80 8.32 -5.04
C GLU A 108 -16.83 7.75 -6.47
N ALA A 109 -16.25 8.49 -7.43
CA ALA A 109 -16.08 8.03 -8.81
C ALA A 109 -15.21 6.75 -8.89
N ASN A 110 -14.32 6.54 -7.92
CA ASN A 110 -13.44 5.37 -7.82
C ASN A 110 -13.99 4.29 -6.86
N ALA A 111 -15.31 4.23 -6.73
CA ALA A 111 -16.06 3.25 -5.94
C ALA A 111 -15.82 3.31 -4.42
N PHE A 112 -15.36 4.45 -3.89
CA PHE A 112 -15.34 4.68 -2.45
C PHE A 112 -16.65 5.34 -1.96
N ALA A 113 -16.90 5.22 -0.66
CA ALA A 113 -18.03 5.79 0.05
C ALA A 113 -17.62 6.10 1.51
N ASN A 114 -18.52 6.72 2.27
CA ASN A 114 -18.30 7.09 3.67
C ASN A 114 -17.00 7.89 3.87
N VAL A 115 -16.76 8.84 2.96
CA VAL A 115 -15.53 9.62 2.92
C VAL A 115 -15.48 10.56 4.13
N GLN A 116 -14.41 10.46 4.92
CA GLN A 116 -14.11 11.34 6.03
C GLN A 116 -12.82 12.09 5.72
N ILE A 117 -12.91 13.41 5.60
CA ILE A 117 -11.75 14.30 5.43
C ILE A 117 -11.65 15.15 6.69
N VAL A 118 -10.55 14.98 7.43
CA VAL A 118 -10.32 15.67 8.70
C VAL A 118 -8.95 16.33 8.66
N GLY A 119 -8.88 17.60 9.07
CA GLY A 119 -7.61 18.30 9.24
C GLY A 119 -6.68 17.52 10.18
N TRP A 120 -5.48 17.20 9.71
CA TRP A 120 -4.54 16.37 10.46
C TRP A 120 -3.23 17.12 10.72
N TRP A 121 -2.63 17.66 9.67
CA TRP A 121 -1.44 18.50 9.75
C TRP A 121 -1.55 19.66 8.77
N LYS A 122 -0.69 20.68 8.92
CA LYS A 122 -0.77 21.91 8.11
C LYS A 122 -0.81 21.62 6.61
N LEU A 123 -0.04 20.63 6.15
CA LEU A 123 0.16 20.33 4.73
C LEU A 123 -0.88 19.35 4.17
N PHE A 124 -1.51 18.55 5.03
CA PHE A 124 -2.36 17.43 4.61
C PHE A 124 -3.54 17.20 5.56
N ASP A 125 -4.70 16.95 4.98
CA ASP A 125 -5.81 16.34 5.68
C ASP A 125 -5.66 14.83 5.69
N ARG A 126 -6.15 14.17 6.75
CA ARG A 126 -6.36 12.73 6.78
C ARG A 126 -7.65 12.40 6.05
N VAL A 127 -7.60 11.38 5.20
CA VAL A 127 -8.77 10.86 4.50
C VAL A 127 -8.97 9.39 4.80
N ILE A 128 -10.17 9.03 5.25
CA ILE A 128 -10.61 7.64 5.39
C ILE A 128 -11.81 7.45 4.49
N ALA A 129 -11.81 6.38 3.69
CA ALA A 129 -12.94 6.01 2.86
C ALA A 129 -13.10 4.49 2.80
N VAL A 130 -14.30 4.01 2.49
CA VAL A 130 -14.63 2.58 2.42
C VAL A 130 -14.95 2.21 0.99
N LYS A 131 -14.33 1.15 0.45
CA LYS A 131 -14.69 0.62 -0.87
C LYS A 131 -16.13 0.09 -0.81
N ARG A 132 -16.96 0.49 -1.77
CA ARG A 132 -18.36 0.05 -1.87
C ARG A 132 -18.49 -1.48 -1.98
N GLY A 133 -19.62 -1.99 -1.49
CA GLY A 133 -19.89 -3.42 -1.39
C GLY A 133 -19.45 -4.00 -0.05
N ASN A 134 -19.64 -5.31 0.11
CA ASN A 134 -19.31 -6.02 1.33
C ASN A 134 -18.76 -7.41 0.99
N SER A 135 -17.75 -7.84 1.74
CA SER A 135 -17.23 -9.20 1.72
C SER A 135 -16.60 -9.52 3.07
N ASP A 136 -16.33 -10.80 3.31
CA ASP A 136 -15.55 -11.20 4.48
C ASP A 136 -14.12 -10.61 4.42
N PRO A 137 -13.51 -10.31 5.57
CA PRO A 137 -12.11 -9.92 5.65
C PRO A 137 -11.17 -10.96 5.04
N VAL A 138 -10.14 -10.49 4.32
CA VAL A 138 -9.13 -11.35 3.69
C VAL A 138 -8.23 -12.01 4.74
N LYS A 139 -8.05 -11.33 5.89
CA LYS A 139 -7.18 -11.74 7.01
C LYS A 139 -5.69 -11.67 6.63
N LYS A 140 -4.83 -12.00 7.60
CA LYS A 140 -3.38 -11.97 7.46
C LYS A 140 -2.92 -12.94 6.36
N ARG A 141 -2.08 -12.43 5.46
CA ARG A 141 -1.37 -13.18 4.42
C ARG A 141 0.08 -12.70 4.34
N ALA A 142 0.99 -13.57 3.91
CA ALA A 142 2.34 -13.14 3.55
C ALA A 142 2.33 -12.47 2.17
N LEU A 143 3.34 -11.66 1.87
CA LEU A 143 3.45 -10.97 0.58
C LEU A 143 3.43 -11.97 -0.59
N ARG A 144 4.15 -13.09 -0.46
CA ARG A 144 4.18 -14.17 -1.46
C ARG A 144 2.80 -14.74 -1.81
N ASP A 145 1.86 -14.77 -0.85
CA ASP A 145 0.54 -15.39 -1.03
C ASP A 145 -0.36 -14.55 -1.96
N VAL A 146 0.00 -13.29 -2.19
CA VAL A 146 -0.76 -12.33 -2.99
C VAL A 146 0.07 -11.71 -4.10
N LEU A 147 1.34 -12.08 -4.27
CA LEU A 147 2.20 -11.51 -5.31
C LEU A 147 2.02 -12.26 -6.65
N LYS A 148 1.62 -11.55 -7.70
CA LYS A 148 1.49 -12.08 -9.06
C LYS A 148 2.83 -12.14 -9.76
N CYS A 149 3.10 -13.23 -10.45
CA CYS A 149 4.20 -13.36 -11.38
C CYS A 149 4.05 -12.36 -12.53
N SER A 150 5.09 -11.56 -12.81
CA SER A 150 5.08 -10.58 -13.91
C SER A 150 4.92 -11.20 -15.28
N ASN A 151 5.31 -12.47 -15.46
CA ASN A 151 5.25 -13.16 -16.75
C ASN A 151 3.90 -13.85 -17.03
N CYS A 152 3.32 -14.56 -16.04
CA CYS A 152 2.10 -15.37 -16.25
C CYS A 152 0.93 -15.01 -15.34
N GLY A 153 1.11 -14.10 -14.37
CA GLY A 153 0.07 -13.69 -13.44
C GLY A 153 -0.26 -14.68 -12.32
N ASN A 154 0.34 -15.87 -12.30
CA ASN A 154 0.17 -16.87 -11.23
C ASN A 154 0.74 -16.37 -9.89
N ILE A 155 0.17 -16.84 -8.78
CA ILE A 155 0.56 -16.45 -7.41
C ILE A 155 1.24 -17.58 -6.62
N GLN A 156 1.43 -18.74 -7.23
CA GLN A 156 2.10 -19.87 -6.58
C GLN A 156 3.60 -19.78 -6.83
N TRP A 157 4.37 -19.78 -5.73
CA TRP A 157 5.82 -19.63 -5.72
C TRP A 157 6.45 -20.81 -4.97
N ASP A 158 7.51 -21.36 -5.55
CA ASP A 158 8.46 -22.23 -4.87
C ASP A 158 9.53 -21.35 -4.21
N GLU A 159 9.75 -21.55 -2.91
CA GLU A 159 10.57 -20.67 -2.08
C GLU A 159 11.95 -21.27 -1.81
N THR A 160 12.97 -20.46 -2.04
CA THR A 160 14.34 -20.70 -1.59
C THR A 160 14.80 -19.50 -0.75
N SER A 161 15.93 -19.63 -0.05
CA SER A 161 16.43 -18.56 0.84
C SER A 161 16.67 -17.20 0.17
N HIS A 162 16.81 -17.15 -1.16
CA HIS A 162 17.13 -15.92 -1.90
C HIS A 162 16.26 -15.70 -3.15
N SER A 163 15.27 -16.57 -3.42
CA SER A 163 14.43 -16.42 -4.61
C SER A 163 13.04 -17.02 -4.45
N LEU A 164 12.07 -16.39 -5.12
CA LEU A 164 10.74 -16.94 -5.35
C LEU A 164 10.63 -17.35 -6.82
N LYS A 165 10.48 -18.65 -7.08
CA LYS A 165 10.33 -19.18 -8.44
C LYS A 165 8.87 -19.51 -8.74
N CYS A 166 8.31 -18.92 -9.79
CA CYS A 166 6.91 -19.17 -10.13
C CYS A 166 6.70 -20.63 -10.53
N VAL A 167 5.77 -21.31 -9.87
CA VAL A 167 5.46 -22.73 -10.11
C VAL A 167 4.92 -22.98 -11.52
N SER A 168 4.30 -21.98 -12.15
CA SER A 168 3.66 -22.12 -13.47
C SER A 168 4.61 -21.91 -14.65
N CYS A 169 5.40 -20.83 -14.65
CA CYS A 169 6.25 -20.48 -15.80
C CYS A 169 7.75 -20.44 -15.49
N GLY A 170 8.15 -20.75 -14.25
CA GLY A 170 9.54 -20.78 -13.84
C GLY A 170 10.23 -19.42 -13.68
N ASN A 171 9.55 -18.30 -13.92
CA ASN A 171 10.09 -16.96 -13.71
C ASN A 171 10.49 -16.76 -12.24
N ALA A 172 11.65 -16.19 -11.98
CA ALA A 172 12.19 -16.04 -10.63
C ALA A 172 12.29 -14.57 -10.22
N LEU A 173 11.92 -14.29 -8.97
CA LEU A 173 12.11 -13.00 -8.32
C LEU A 173 13.26 -13.10 -7.31
N THR A 174 14.05 -12.02 -7.22
CA THR A 174 15.10 -11.92 -6.22
C THR A 174 14.53 -11.48 -4.87
N VAL A 175 14.85 -12.23 -3.82
CA VAL A 175 14.55 -11.85 -2.43
C VAL A 175 15.84 -11.34 -1.80
N THR A 176 15.85 -10.06 -1.41
CA THR A 176 16.97 -9.43 -0.71
C THR A 176 16.66 -9.27 0.77
N GLU A 177 17.66 -8.92 1.58
CA GLU A 177 17.46 -8.54 2.99
C GLU A 177 16.52 -7.34 3.15
N THR A 178 16.30 -6.57 2.08
CA THR A 178 15.46 -5.37 2.07
C THR A 178 14.06 -5.60 1.48
N GLY A 179 13.74 -6.82 1.04
CA GLY A 179 12.44 -7.20 0.51
C GLY A 179 12.50 -7.91 -0.84
N VAL A 180 11.34 -8.05 -1.48
CA VAL A 180 11.22 -8.60 -2.83
C VAL A 180 11.43 -7.47 -3.84
N VAL A 181 12.29 -7.70 -4.83
CA VAL A 181 12.50 -6.78 -5.95
C VAL A 181 11.89 -7.38 -7.22
N LEU A 182 10.96 -6.65 -7.83
CA LEU A 182 10.44 -7.02 -9.14
C LEU A 182 11.37 -6.46 -10.21
N ASN A 183 11.96 -7.37 -10.99
CA ASN A 183 12.76 -7.07 -12.19
C ASN A 183 11.86 -6.99 -13.42
#